data_AF-A0A1F5PLP8-F1
#
_entry.id   AF-A0A1F5PLP8-F1
#
_cell.length_a   1.000
_cell.length_b   1.000
_cell.length_c   1.000
_cell.angle_alpha   90.00
_cell.angle_beta   90.00
_cell.angle_gamma   90.00
#
_symmetry.space_group_name_H-M   'P 1'
#
loop_
_entity.id
_entity.type
_entity.pdbx_description
1 polymer ?
#
loop_
_entity_poly.entity_id
_entity_poly.type
_entity_poly.pdbx_seq_one_letter_code
_entity_poly.pdbx_strand_id
1 'polypeptide(L)'
;MLRNPEFGRGTEPTDDLEMAEGAEVEEIITNVQQEILASADLTPANSNTLNEIFDLARATYDKDVKAWDQLFENLTSEVSNASDDDDTEDILRGYKRKAGALV
;
A
#
# COMPACT_ATOMS: atom_id res chain seq x y z
N MET A 1 -56.18 -20.76 15.40
CA MET A 1 -54.79 -20.62 15.89
C MET A 1 -53.96 -20.08 14.74
N LEU A 2 -53.56 -18.82 14.82
CA LEU A 2 -52.71 -18.14 13.83
C LEU A 2 -51.25 -18.43 14.17
N ARG A 3 -50.44 -18.87 13.19
CA ARG A 3 -48.98 -18.85 13.28
C ARG A 3 -48.47 -17.92 12.18
N ASN A 4 -47.85 -16.82 12.58
CA ASN A 4 -46.92 -16.07 11.74
C ASN A 4 -45.48 -16.29 12.26
N PRO A 5 -44.46 -16.22 11.39
CA PRO A 5 -43.08 -16.58 11.69
C PRO A 5 -42.21 -15.35 12.00
N GLU A 6 -41.21 -15.46 12.86
CA GLU A 6 -40.11 -14.48 13.03
C GLU A 6 -38.88 -15.29 13.49
N PHE A 7 -37.87 -15.49 12.62
CA PHE A 7 -36.63 -14.70 12.53
C PHE A 7 -35.73 -14.69 13.77
N GLY A 8 -34.47 -15.10 13.59
CA GLY A 8 -33.35 -14.38 14.18
C GLY A 8 -32.26 -15.21 14.86
N ARG A 9 -31.03 -15.00 14.37
CA ARG A 9 -29.71 -15.21 15.00
C ARG A 9 -29.03 -16.56 14.78
N GLY A 10 -28.61 -16.78 13.54
CA GLY A 10 -27.25 -17.31 13.31
C GLY A 10 -26.30 -16.12 13.37
N THR A 11 -25.57 -15.97 14.46
CA THR A 11 -24.42 -15.06 14.52
C THR A 11 -23.22 -15.82 13.96
N GLU A 12 -22.95 -15.65 12.68
CA GLU A 12 -21.60 -15.83 12.16
C GLU A 12 -21.14 -14.48 11.66
N PRO A 13 -20.23 -13.82 12.39
CA PRO A 13 -19.39 -12.82 11.77
C PRO A 13 -17.96 -13.02 12.27
N THR A 14 -17.13 -13.76 11.53
CA THR A 14 -15.67 -13.68 11.74
C THR A 14 -14.85 -13.73 10.48
N ASP A 15 -15.37 -14.25 9.36
CA ASP A 15 -14.50 -14.50 8.19
C ASP A 15 -14.49 -13.34 7.16
N ASP A 16 -15.37 -12.35 7.29
CA ASP A 16 -15.48 -11.22 6.34
C ASP A 16 -14.61 -10.00 6.71
N LEU A 17 -14.07 -9.93 7.92
CA LEU A 17 -13.26 -8.77 8.37
C LEU A 17 -11.77 -8.91 8.03
N GLU A 18 -11.21 -10.13 8.04
CA GLU A 18 -9.80 -10.34 7.66
C GLU A 18 -9.54 -10.18 6.15
N MET A 19 -10.57 -10.27 5.29
CA MET A 19 -10.44 -9.98 3.85
C MET A 19 -10.45 -8.48 3.52
N ALA A 20 -10.90 -7.62 4.45
CA ALA A 20 -10.99 -6.19 4.19
C ALA A 20 -9.64 -5.47 4.34
N GLU A 21 -8.83 -5.86 5.33
CA GLU A 21 -7.57 -5.19 5.68
C GLU A 21 -6.48 -5.44 4.60
N GLY A 22 -6.36 -6.67 4.09
CA GLY A 22 -5.43 -6.98 2.99
C GLY A 22 -5.86 -6.44 1.62
N ALA A 23 -7.15 -6.15 1.41
CA ALA A 23 -7.64 -5.58 0.16
C ALA A 23 -7.32 -4.07 0.05
N GLU A 24 -7.30 -3.36 1.18
CA GLU A 24 -7.04 -1.92 1.23
C GLU A 24 -5.58 -1.59 0.86
N VAL A 25 -4.61 -2.32 1.39
CA VAL A 25 -3.18 -2.09 1.08
C VAL A 25 -2.86 -2.33 -0.39
N GLU A 26 -3.47 -3.33 -1.04
CA GLU A 26 -3.22 -3.61 -2.46
C GLU A 26 -3.83 -2.53 -3.38
N GLU A 27 -4.98 -1.96 -3.02
CA GLU A 27 -5.57 -0.83 -3.75
C GLU A 27 -4.65 0.40 -3.65
N ILE A 28 -4.16 0.70 -2.45
CA ILE A 28 -3.25 1.82 -2.21
C ILE A 28 -1.94 1.64 -2.98
N ILE A 29 -1.31 0.46 -2.88
CA ILE A 29 -0.09 0.16 -3.64
C ILE A 29 -0.32 0.30 -5.14
N THR A 30 -1.45 -0.21 -5.65
CA THR A 30 -1.78 -0.10 -7.08
C THR A 30 -1.91 1.37 -7.49
N ASN A 31 -2.61 2.19 -6.71
CA ASN A 31 -2.79 3.61 -6.99
C ASN A 31 -1.45 4.35 -6.98
N VAL A 32 -0.63 4.14 -5.95
CA VAL A 32 0.72 4.73 -5.83
C VAL A 32 1.60 4.33 -7.02
N GLN A 33 1.58 3.05 -7.40
CA GLN A 33 2.34 2.56 -8.55
C GLN A 33 1.88 3.23 -9.86
N GLN A 34 0.57 3.36 -10.09
CA GLN A 34 0.06 4.03 -11.28
C GLN A 34 0.44 5.50 -11.32
N GLU A 35 0.39 6.21 -10.19
CA GLU A 35 0.78 7.61 -10.10
C GLU A 35 2.27 7.81 -10.43
N ILE A 36 3.14 6.97 -9.88
CA ILE A 36 4.57 7.02 -10.16
C ILE A 36 4.86 6.70 -11.64
N LEU A 37 4.24 5.67 -12.21
CA LEU A 37 4.46 5.31 -13.61
C LEU A 37 3.86 6.34 -14.59
N ALA A 38 2.94 7.18 -14.14
CA ALA A 38 2.41 8.30 -14.92
C ALA A 38 3.35 9.51 -14.93
N SER A 39 4.22 9.66 -13.92
CA SER A 39 5.12 10.81 -13.78
C SER A 39 6.59 10.50 -14.08
N ALA A 40 7.02 9.24 -13.96
CA ALA A 40 8.40 8.81 -14.15
C ALA A 40 8.49 7.52 -14.97
N ASP A 41 9.44 7.48 -15.92
CA ASP A 41 9.82 6.24 -16.61
C ASP A 41 10.89 5.53 -15.77
N LEU A 42 10.50 4.47 -15.07
CA LEU A 42 11.39 3.78 -14.15
C LEU A 42 12.29 2.80 -14.90
N THR A 43 13.61 2.94 -14.72
CA THR A 43 14.54 1.87 -15.07
C THR A 43 14.17 0.56 -14.36
N PRO A 44 14.60 -0.62 -14.87
CA PRO A 44 14.33 -1.89 -14.20
C PRO A 44 14.86 -1.94 -12.75
N ALA A 45 15.99 -1.29 -12.47
CA ALA A 45 16.54 -1.22 -11.12
C ALA A 45 15.66 -0.38 -10.17
N ASN A 46 15.16 0.75 -10.65
CA ASN A 46 14.26 1.62 -9.89
C ASN A 46 12.91 0.93 -9.65
N SER A 47 12.36 0.24 -10.66
CA SER A 47 11.14 -0.57 -10.51
C SER A 47 11.31 -1.69 -9.47
N ASN A 48 12.46 -2.38 -9.46
CA ASN A 48 12.73 -3.41 -8.45
C ASN A 48 12.78 -2.81 -7.04
N THR A 49 13.42 -1.65 -6.86
CA THR A 49 13.49 -0.98 -5.55
C THR A 49 12.11 -0.53 -5.08
N LEU A 50 11.27 -0.03 -5.99
CA LEU A 50 9.89 0.32 -5.69
C LEU A 50 9.07 -0.90 -5.24
N ASN A 51 9.20 -2.03 -5.94
CA ASN A 51 8.52 -3.28 -5.56
C ASN A 51 8.95 -3.77 -4.18
N GLU A 52 10.24 -3.65 -3.83
CA GLU A 52 10.71 -4.00 -2.49
C GLU A 52 10.06 -3.12 -1.40
N ILE A 53 9.82 -1.83 -1.67
CA ILE A 53 9.09 -0.94 -0.74
C ILE A 53 7.65 -1.44 -0.57
N PHE A 54 6.98 -1.78 -1.68
CA PHE A 54 5.61 -2.31 -1.64
C PHE A 54 5.51 -3.65 -0.90
N ASP A 55 6.49 -4.54 -1.06
CA ASP A 55 6.51 -5.81 -0.35
C ASP A 55 6.65 -5.63 1.18
N LEU A 56 7.41 -4.62 1.62
CA LEU A 56 7.48 -4.25 3.03
C LEU A 56 6.14 -3.70 3.54
N ALA A 57 5.47 -2.87 2.74
CA ALA A 57 4.14 -2.36 3.06
C ALA A 57 3.15 -3.53 3.21
N ARG A 58 3.03 -4.42 2.22
CA ARG A 58 2.17 -5.62 2.30
C ARG A 58 2.36 -6.42 3.59
N ALA A 59 3.59 -6.51 4.08
CA ALA A 59 3.90 -7.26 5.29
C ALA A 59 3.56 -6.53 6.60
N THR A 60 3.52 -5.20 6.60
CA THR A 60 3.51 -4.40 7.85
C THR A 60 2.60 -3.18 7.84
N TYR A 61 1.79 -3.00 6.80
CA TYR A 61 0.90 -1.86 6.61
C TYR A 61 0.00 -1.66 7.83
N ASP A 62 -0.66 -2.72 8.29
CA ASP A 62 -1.61 -2.68 9.41
C ASP A 62 -0.97 -2.35 10.76
N LYS A 63 0.37 -2.46 10.88
CA LYS A 63 1.07 -2.09 12.12
C LYS A 63 1.12 -0.58 12.34
N ASP A 64 1.23 0.18 11.26
CA ASP A 64 1.27 1.65 11.29
C ASP A 64 0.79 2.24 9.95
N VAL A 65 -0.50 2.09 9.69
CA VAL A 65 -1.18 2.55 8.47
C VAL A 65 -0.86 4.01 8.17
N LYS A 66 -0.90 4.86 9.20
CA LYS A 66 -0.65 6.30 9.05
C LYS A 66 0.78 6.60 8.63
N ALA A 67 1.77 5.86 9.13
CA ALA A 67 3.15 6.04 8.71
C ALA A 67 3.36 5.57 7.26
N TRP A 68 2.70 4.50 6.84
CA TRP A 68 2.75 4.00 5.46
C TRP A 68 2.04 4.92 4.46
N ASP A 69 0.85 5.41 4.78
CA ASP A 69 0.15 6.42 3.99
C ASP A 69 1.04 7.65 3.75
N GLN A 70 1.62 8.17 4.84
CA GLN A 70 2.49 9.33 4.76
C GLN A 70 3.77 9.02 3.96
N LEU A 71 4.30 7.81 4.06
CA LEU A 71 5.47 7.38 3.30
C LEU A 71 5.14 7.35 1.80
N PHE A 72 4.00 6.80 1.41
CA PHE A 72 3.56 6.73 0.02
C PHE A 72 3.28 8.10 -0.59
N GLU A 73 2.58 8.99 0.13
CA GLU A 73 2.35 10.37 -0.33
C GLU A 73 3.66 11.08 -0.65
N ASN A 74 4.64 10.99 0.26
CA ASN A 74 5.93 11.65 0.06
C ASN A 74 6.77 10.96 -1.03
N LEU A 75 6.73 9.63 -1.11
CA LEU A 75 7.42 8.87 -2.17
C LEU A 75 6.92 9.28 -3.55
N THR A 76 5.60 9.26 -3.77
CA THR A 76 5.00 9.64 -5.05
C THR A 76 5.37 11.08 -5.41
N SER A 77 5.29 11.99 -4.44
CA SER A 77 5.63 13.39 -4.65
C SER A 77 7.10 13.58 -5.03
N GLU A 78 8.03 12.95 -4.30
CA GLU A 78 9.47 13.09 -4.57
C GLU A 78 9.85 12.45 -5.93
N VAL A 79 9.38 11.24 -6.22
CA VAL A 79 9.66 10.58 -7.52
C VAL A 79 9.09 11.38 -8.68
N SER A 80 7.91 11.97 -8.53
CA SER A 80 7.31 12.82 -9.58
C SER A 80 8.08 14.12 -9.82
N ASN A 81 8.92 14.55 -8.87
CA ASN A 81 9.76 15.74 -8.99
C ASN A 81 11.23 15.41 -9.30
N ALA A 82 11.58 14.13 -9.46
CA ALA A 82 12.94 13.71 -9.75
C ALA A 82 13.39 14.24 -11.11
N SER A 83 14.65 14.70 -11.20
CA SER A 83 15.17 15.29 -12.44
C SER A 83 15.64 14.28 -13.47
N ASP A 84 16.06 13.10 -13.01
CA ASP A 84 16.62 12.02 -13.83
C ASP A 84 16.58 10.66 -13.10
N ASP A 85 17.13 9.63 -13.74
CA ASP A 85 17.17 8.26 -13.23
C ASP A 85 18.03 8.10 -11.97
N ASP A 86 19.12 8.87 -11.85
CA ASP A 86 20.04 8.82 -10.71
C ASP A 86 19.37 9.45 -9.47
N ASP A 87 18.69 10.59 -9.65
CA ASP A 87 17.87 11.22 -8.60
C ASP A 87 16.73 10.30 -8.16
N THR A 88 16.06 9.67 -9.11
CA THR A 88 15.01 8.66 -8.83
C THR A 88 15.56 7.48 -8.03
N GLU A 89 16.75 6.98 -8.37
CA GLU A 89 17.43 5.90 -7.65
C GLU A 89 17.73 6.28 -6.20
N ASP A 90 18.26 7.49 -5.96
CA ASP A 90 18.60 7.99 -4.64
C ASP A 90 17.35 8.20 -3.77
N ILE A 91 16.26 8.74 -4.35
CA ILE A 91 14.95 8.87 -3.70
C ILE A 91 14.46 7.48 -3.27
N LEU A 92 14.37 6.53 -4.21
CA LEU A 92 13.85 5.18 -3.93
C LEU A 92 14.68 4.44 -2.88
N ARG A 93 16.01 4.57 -2.91
CA ARG A 93 16.89 4.03 -1.86
C ARG A 93 16.65 4.68 -0.50
N GLY A 94 16.38 5.99 -0.48
CA GLY A 94 15.95 6.71 0.71
C GLY A 94 14.67 6.12 1.29
N TYR A 95 13.65 5.95 0.45
CA TYR A 95 12.36 5.42 0.86
C TYR A 95 12.40 3.94 1.26
N LYS A 96 13.21 3.11 0.62
CA LYS A 96 13.46 1.72 1.07
C LYS A 96 14.00 1.66 2.49
N ARG A 97 14.91 2.57 2.87
CA ARG A 97 15.41 2.65 4.25
C ARG A 97 14.34 3.13 5.24
N LYS A 98 13.53 4.13 4.85
CA LYS A 98 12.39 4.61 5.67
C LYS A 98 11.36 3.51 5.88
N ALA A 99 10.98 2.80 4.82
CA ALA A 99 10.08 1.65 4.84
C ALA A 99 10.60 0.54 5.76
N GLY A 100 11.89 0.20 5.66
CA GLY A 100 12.52 -0.78 6.56
C GLY A 100 12.53 -0.38 8.04
N ALA A 101 12.34 0.89 8.38
CA ALA A 101 12.20 1.34 9.77
C ALA A 101 10.77 1.21 10.31
N LEU A 102 9.78 0.94 9.45
CA LEU A 102 8.37 0.69 9.82
C LEU A 102 8.07 -0.79 10.06
N VAL A 103 9.04 -1.67 9.78
CA VAL A 103 8.88 -3.14 9.81
C VAL A 103 9.19 -3.72 11.18
#